data_AF-A0A4U3ESV3-F1
#
_entry.id   AF-A0A4U3ESV3-F1
#
_cell.length_a   1.000
_cell.length_b   1.000
_cell.length_c   1.000
_cell.angle_alpha   90.00
_cell.angle_beta   90.00
_cell.angle_gamma   90.00
#
_symmetry.space_group_name_H-M   'P 1'
#
loop_
_entity.id
_entity.type
_entity.pdbx_description
1 polymer ?
#
loop_
_entity_poly.entity_id
_entity_poly.type
_entity_poly.pdbx_seq_one_letter_code
_entity_poly.pdbx_strand_id
1 'polypeptide(L)'
;MSKLIVFIGAIMFISGTLLLGMTPIAVANFVPNVPGWSTPPGRFFTAMEELSLQTPYRISILFMIISLLFFAVVLIKIFREKYNNKLKSQEEQ
;
A
#
# COMPACT_ATOMS: atom_id res chain seq x y z
N MET A 1 12.66 -0.81 -19.01
CA MET A 1 11.44 -1.38 -18.38
C MET A 1 11.46 -1.35 -16.85
N SER A 2 12.51 -1.79 -16.15
CA SER A 2 12.56 -1.78 -14.66
C SER A 2 12.29 -0.41 -14.03
N LYS A 3 12.85 0.68 -14.59
CA LYS A 3 12.61 2.06 -14.12
C LYS A 3 11.13 2.46 -14.16
N LEU A 4 10.41 2.06 -15.21
CA LEU A 4 8.97 2.34 -15.34
C LEU A 4 8.16 1.59 -14.27
N ILE A 5 8.49 0.31 -14.03
CA ILE A 5 7.83 -0.51 -13.00
C ILE A 5 8.04 0.09 -11.61
N VAL A 6 9.26 0.54 -11.30
CA VAL A 6 9.55 1.24 -10.04
C VAL A 6 8.77 2.55 -9.94
N PHE A 7 8.69 3.33 -11.02
CA PHE A 7 7.96 4.60 -11.02
C PHE A 7 6.46 4.40 -10.79
N ILE A 8 5.83 3.47 -11.51
CA ILE A 8 4.41 3.12 -11.35
C ILE A 8 4.18 2.58 -9.93
N GLY A 9 5.04 1.66 -9.46
CA GLY A 9 4.95 1.13 -8.09
C GLY A 9 5.07 2.22 -7.03
N ALA A 10 5.95 3.21 -7.22
CA ALA A 10 6.11 4.33 -6.29
C ALA A 10 4.88 5.24 -6.25
N ILE A 11 4.34 5.64 -7.40
CA ILE A 11 3.11 6.44 -7.47
C ILE A 11 1.97 5.69 -6.78
N MET A 12 1.82 4.41 -7.11
CA MET A 12 0.71 3.61 -6.60
C MET A 12 0.85 3.36 -5.09
N PHE A 13 2.07 3.18 -4.59
CA PHE A 13 2.34 3.08 -3.16
C PHE A 13 2.00 4.38 -2.42
N ILE A 14 2.51 5.52 -2.90
CA ILE A 14 2.24 6.83 -2.29
C ILE A 14 0.74 7.12 -2.30
N SER A 15 0.06 6.90 -3.43
CA SER A 15 -1.39 7.11 -3.54
C SER A 15 -2.16 6.19 -2.58
N GLY A 16 -1.76 4.93 -2.45
CA GLY A 16 -2.32 3.98 -1.48
C GLY A 16 -2.10 4.45 -0.05
N THR A 17 -0.89 4.88 0.30
CA THR A 17 -0.58 5.40 1.65
C THR A 17 -1.39 6.66 1.98
N LEU A 18 -1.50 7.60 1.05
CA LEU A 18 -2.31 8.82 1.25
C LEU A 18 -3.78 8.48 1.40
N LEU A 19 -4.32 7.61 0.55
CA LEU A 19 -5.72 7.18 0.63
C LEU A 19 -5.99 6.45 1.96
N LEU A 20 -5.10 5.55 2.37
CA LEU A 20 -5.19 4.86 3.66
C LEU A 20 -5.18 5.88 4.81
N GLY A 21 -4.27 6.84 4.80
CA GLY A 21 -4.14 7.87 5.85
C GLY A 21 -5.31 8.86 5.90
N MET A 22 -5.93 9.18 4.77
CA MET A 22 -7.10 10.07 4.74
C MET A 22 -8.35 9.43 5.35
N THR A 23 -8.52 8.10 5.24
CA THR A 23 -9.71 7.43 5.80
C THR A 23 -9.87 7.59 7.32
N PRO A 24 -8.87 7.33 8.20
CA PRO A 24 -9.02 7.56 9.63
C PRO A 24 -9.11 9.04 10.00
N ILE A 25 -8.52 9.95 9.22
CA ILE A 25 -8.67 11.41 9.43
C ILE A 25 -10.13 11.82 9.21
N ALA A 26 -10.74 11.37 8.11
CA ALA A 26 -12.14 11.62 7.81
C ALA A 26 -13.06 11.03 8.90
N VAL A 27 -12.76 9.80 9.34
CA VAL A 27 -13.48 9.18 10.46
C VAL A 27 -13.33 10.01 11.73
N ALA A 28 -12.12 10.43 12.11
CA ALA A 28 -11.89 11.20 13.33
C ALA A 28 -12.68 12.51 13.38
N ASN A 29 -12.83 13.18 12.23
CA ASN A 29 -13.64 14.39 12.12
C ASN A 29 -15.16 14.11 12.21
N PHE A 30 -15.60 12.90 11.89
CA PHE A 30 -17.01 12.52 11.87
C PHE A 30 -17.47 11.79 13.14
N VAL A 31 -16.55 11.14 13.88
CA VAL A 31 -16.82 10.42 15.14
C VAL A 31 -17.68 11.19 16.15
N PRO A 32 -17.56 12.53 16.33
CA PRO A 32 -18.43 13.28 17.24
C PRO A 32 -19.93 13.19 16.90
N ASN A 33 -20.26 12.95 15.63
CA ASN A 33 -21.64 12.85 15.13
C ASN A 33 -22.22 11.44 15.27
N VAL A 34 -21.40 10.44 15.64
CA VAL A 34 -21.83 9.04 15.74
C VAL A 34 -22.31 8.72 17.16
N PRO A 35 -23.59 8.35 17.36
CA PRO A 35 -24.11 8.00 18.67
C PRO A 35 -23.64 6.61 19.12
N GLY A 36 -23.50 6.42 20.44
CA GLY A 36 -23.14 5.13 21.05
C GLY A 36 -21.63 4.81 20.99
N TRP A 37 -21.07 4.35 22.12
CA TRP A 37 -19.69 3.83 22.21
C TRP A 37 -19.65 2.31 22.43
N SER A 38 -20.73 1.76 23.01
CA SER A 38 -20.78 0.44 23.62
C SER A 38 -21.50 -0.61 22.77
N THR A 39 -22.03 -0.24 21.60
CA THR A 39 -22.71 -1.16 20.68
C THR A 39 -21.77 -1.56 19.54
N PRO A 40 -21.55 -2.86 19.28
CA PRO A 40 -20.84 -3.30 18.09
C PRO A 40 -21.51 -2.72 16.81
N PRO A 41 -20.75 -2.30 15.78
CA PRO A 41 -19.31 -2.50 15.56
C PRO A 41 -18.41 -1.42 16.18
N GLY A 42 -18.97 -0.47 16.95
CA GLY A 42 -18.23 0.66 17.54
C GLY A 42 -18.08 1.86 16.59
N ARG A 43 -17.75 3.04 17.16
CA ARG A 43 -17.80 4.33 16.45
C ARG A 43 -16.98 4.41 15.17
N PHE A 44 -15.81 3.76 15.14
CA PHE A 44 -14.93 3.80 13.98
C PHE A 44 -15.57 3.14 12.76
N PHE A 45 -16.10 1.93 12.92
CA PHE A 45 -16.70 1.18 11.82
C PHE A 45 -18.05 1.76 11.40
N THR A 46 -18.85 2.26 12.35
CA THR A 46 -20.07 3.01 12.04
C THR A 46 -19.77 4.28 11.24
N ALA A 47 -18.77 5.08 11.65
CA ALA A 47 -18.33 6.25 10.88
C ALA A 47 -17.81 5.87 9.49
N MET A 48 -17.06 4.78 9.36
CA MET A 48 -16.60 4.29 8.06
C MET A 48 -17.75 3.85 7.15
N GLU A 49 -18.80 3.26 7.71
CA GLU A 49 -19.99 2.85 6.96
C GLU A 49 -20.80 4.08 6.51
N GLU A 50 -21.09 5.01 7.41
CA GLU A 50 -21.83 6.24 7.11
C GLU A 50 -21.11 7.11 6.07
N LEU A 51 -19.79 7.20 6.14
CA LEU A 51 -18.97 7.94 5.16
C LEU A 51 -18.63 7.13 3.91
N SER A 52 -19.11 5.89 3.79
CA SER A 52 -18.77 4.98 2.69
C SER A 52 -17.26 4.78 2.48
N LEU A 53 -16.46 4.91 3.55
CA LEU A 53 -15.00 4.84 3.52
C LEU A 53 -14.46 3.41 3.48
N GLN A 54 -15.31 2.40 3.66
CA GLN A 54 -14.89 0.99 3.58
C GLN A 54 -14.27 0.66 2.22
N THR A 55 -14.83 1.20 1.13
CA THR A 55 -14.34 1.01 -0.23
C THR A 55 -12.94 1.62 -0.43
N PRO A 56 -12.72 2.94 -0.20
CA PRO A 56 -11.40 3.53 -0.35
C PRO A 56 -10.35 2.93 0.59
N TYR A 57 -10.73 2.49 1.79
CA TYR A 57 -9.84 1.78 2.72
C TYR A 57 -9.37 0.43 2.17
N ARG A 58 -10.25 -0.35 1.54
CA ARG A 58 -9.86 -1.63 0.92
C ARG A 58 -8.99 -1.40 -0.31
N ILE A 59 -9.33 -0.41 -1.14
CA ILE A 59 -8.58 -0.07 -2.35
C ILE A 59 -7.16 0.40 -2.00
N SER A 60 -7.00 1.20 -0.94
CA SER A 60 -5.68 1.68 -0.52
C SER A 60 -4.74 0.54 -0.13
N ILE A 61 -5.25 -0.46 0.61
CA ILE A 61 -4.52 -1.67 0.97
C ILE A 61 -4.12 -2.45 -0.30
N LEU A 62 -5.04 -2.63 -1.25
CA LEU A 62 -4.75 -3.32 -2.51
C LEU A 62 -3.65 -2.59 -3.30
N PHE A 63 -3.71 -1.27 -3.39
CA PHE A 63 -2.68 -0.46 -4.05
C PHE A 63 -1.31 -0.65 -3.39
N MET A 64 -1.25 -0.66 -2.06
CA MET A 64 -0.02 -0.92 -1.34
C MET A 64 0.54 -2.32 -1.60
N ILE A 65 -0.30 -3.36 -1.55
CA ILE A 65 0.11 -4.74 -1.80
C ILE A 65 0.67 -4.91 -3.22
N ILE A 66 -0.03 -4.41 -4.24
CA ILE A 66 0.42 -4.54 -5.63
C ILE A 66 1.73 -3.76 -5.84
N SER A 67 1.88 -2.60 -5.21
CA SER A 67 3.12 -1.83 -5.27
C SER A 67 4.31 -2.58 -4.65
N LEU A 68 4.10 -3.23 -3.51
CA LEU A 68 5.11 -4.08 -2.88
C LEU A 68 5.53 -5.25 -3.78
N LEU A 69 4.57 -5.86 -4.50
CA LEU A 69 4.87 -6.91 -5.48
C LEU A 69 5.74 -6.38 -6.62
N PHE A 70 5.46 -5.19 -7.14
CA PHE A 70 6.28 -4.56 -8.19
C PHE A 70 7.71 -4.31 -7.72
N PHE A 71 7.88 -3.80 -6.49
CA PHE A 71 9.21 -3.62 -5.92
C PHE A 71 9.95 -4.93 -5.70
N ALA A 72 9.25 -5.97 -5.21
CA ALA A 72 9.85 -7.29 -5.01
C ALA A 72 10.37 -7.89 -6.32
N VAL A 73 9.60 -7.79 -7.42
CA VAL A 73 10.01 -8.29 -8.74
C VAL A 73 11.27 -7.57 -9.23
N VAL A 74 11.32 -6.24 -9.09
CA VAL A 74 12.50 -5.47 -9.49
C VAL A 74 13.72 -5.81 -8.62
N LEU A 75 13.52 -5.96 -7.32
CA LEU A 75 14.58 -6.31 -6.37
C LEU A 75 15.18 -7.69 -6.69
N ILE A 76 14.33 -8.70 -6.91
CA ILE A 76 14.76 -10.05 -7.29
C ILE A 76 15.56 -10.02 -8.60
N LYS A 77 15.12 -9.23 -9.58
CA LYS A 77 15.84 -9.08 -10.85
C LYS A 77 17.24 -8.49 -10.64
N ILE A 78 17.36 -7.43 -9.86
CA ILE A 78 18.65 -6.78 -9.55
C ILE A 78 19.58 -7.77 -8.83
N PHE A 79 19.07 -8.50 -7.84
CA PHE A 79 19.86 -9.51 -7.11
C PHE A 79 20.35 -10.63 -8.03
N ARG A 80 19.49 -11.14 -8.93
CA ARG A 80 19.85 -12.17 -9.89
C ARG A 80 20.94 -11.70 -10.86
N GLU A 81 20.81 -10.48 -11.40
CA GLU A 81 21.83 -9.90 -12.28
C GLU A 81 23.17 -9.74 -11.56
N LYS A 82 23.15 -9.24 -10.31
CA LYS A 82 24.37 -9.09 -9.50
C LYS A 82 25.05 -10.43 -9.21
N TYR A 83 24.26 -11.47 -8.91
CA TYR A 83 24.78 -12.81 -8.64
C TYR A 83 25.42 -13.43 -9.89
N ASN A 84 24.76 -13.35 -11.04
CA ASN A 84 25.27 -13.89 -12.30
C ASN A 84 26.58 -13.20 -12.75
N ASN A 85 26.68 -11.88 -12.57
CA ASN A 85 27.90 -11.15 -12.92
C ASN A 85 29.08 -11.54 -12.01
N LYS A 86 28.81 -11.81 -10.72
CA LYS A 86 29.83 -12.28 -9.78
C LYS A 86 30.38 -13.66 -10.18
N LEU A 87 29.51 -14.58 -10.61
CA LEU A 87 29.94 -15.90 -11.09
C LEU A 87 30.85 -15.80 -12.31
N LYS A 88 30.47 -15.00 -13.32
CA LYS A 88 31.31 -14.81 -14.51
C LYS A 88 32.71 -14.26 -14.18
N SER A 89 32.80 -13.30 -13.26
CA SER A 89 34.11 -12.75 -12.86
C SER A 89 35.02 -13.75 -12.12
N GLN A 90 34.47 -14.84 -11.62
CA GLN A 90 35.23 -15.91 -10.96
C GLN A 90 35.67 -16.99 -11.96
N GLU A 91 34.94 -17.18 -13.06
CA GLU A 91 35.29 -18.11 -14.14
C GLU A 91 36.39 -17.55 -15.07
N GLU A 92 36.51 -16.23 -15.16
CA GLU A 92 37.52 -15.51 -15.98
C GLU A 92 38.87 -15.30 -15.25
N GLN A 93 39.00 -15.74 -13.99
CA GLN A 93 40.22 -15.68 -13.17
C GLN A 93 40.89 -17.05 -13.06
#